data_AF-A0A7V1NAQ8-F1
#
_entry.id   AF-A0A7V1NAQ8-F1
#
_cell.length_a   1.000
_cell.length_b   1.000
_cell.length_c   1.000
_cell.angle_alpha   90.00
_cell.angle_beta   90.00
_cell.angle_gamma   90.00
#
_symmetry.space_group_name_H-M   'P 1'
#
loop_
_entity.id
_entity.type
_entity.pdbx_description
1 polymer ?
#
loop_
_entity_poly.entity_id
_entity_poly.type
_entity_poly.pdbx_seq_one_letter_code
_entity_poly.pdbx_strand_id
1 'polypeptide(L)'
;MILRGLATLALIALFCLNLALPSTSLGRRGPENRVREDVTSRLAIGHKLPPLDLVGLDGRHFTREDLLGHRVLLTFERSVDW
;
A
#
# COMPACT_ATOMS: atom_id res chain seq x y z
N MET A 1 -39.95 -13.46 -21.19
CA MET A 1 -39.97 -12.38 -20.17
C MET A 1 -39.22 -12.76 -18.90
N ILE A 2 -39.32 -14.01 -18.42
CA ILE A 2 -38.62 -14.51 -17.21
C ILE A 2 -37.11 -14.25 -17.24
N LEU A 3 -36.44 -14.52 -18.36
CA LEU A 3 -34.98 -14.30 -18.50
C LEU A 3 -34.57 -12.83 -18.31
N ARG A 4 -35.40 -11.89 -18.78
CA ARG A 4 -35.15 -10.45 -18.61
C ARG A 4 -35.29 -10.06 -17.13
N GLY A 5 -36.31 -10.56 -16.45
CA GLY A 5 -36.48 -10.32 -15.01
C GLY A 5 -35.32 -10.86 -14.18
N LEU A 6 -34.84 -12.06 -14.52
CA LEU A 6 -33.71 -12.70 -13.84
C LEU A 6 -32.40 -11.94 -14.06
N ALA A 7 -32.17 -11.45 -15.29
CA ALA A 7 -31.02 -10.60 -15.60
C ALA A 7 -31.06 -9.27 -14.84
N THR A 8 -32.23 -8.61 -14.76
CA THR A 8 -32.39 -7.39 -13.97
C THR A 8 -32.10 -7.62 -12.49
N LEU A 9 -32.57 -8.74 -11.93
CA LEU A 9 -32.37 -9.08 -10.52
C LEU A 9 -30.89 -9.37 -10.21
N ALA A 10 -30.19 -10.07 -11.12
CA ALA A 10 -28.75 -10.29 -11.00
C ALA A 10 -27.94 -8.98 -11.05
N LEU A 11 -28.31 -8.04 -11.93
CA LEU A 11 -27.65 -6.74 -12.03
C LEU A 11 -27.86 -5.89 -10.76
N ILE A 12 -29.09 -5.88 -10.22
CA ILE A 12 -29.38 -5.19 -8.96
C ILE A 12 -28.56 -5.79 -7.82
N ALA A 13 -28.50 -7.12 -7.71
CA ALA A 13 -27.73 -7.80 -6.68
C ALA A 13 -26.23 -7.47 -6.77
N LEU A 14 -25.66 -7.47 -7.97
CA LEU A 14 -24.26 -7.09 -8.20
C LEU A 14 -24.00 -5.62 -7.84
N PHE A 15 -24.92 -4.73 -8.17
CA PHE A 15 -24.82 -3.31 -7.82
C PHE A 15 -24.85 -3.09 -6.30
N CYS A 16 -25.79 -3.73 -5.61
CA CYS A 16 -25.86 -3.70 -4.15
C CYS A 16 -24.59 -4.28 -3.51
N LEU A 17 -24.07 -5.38 -4.06
CA LEU A 17 -22.83 -6.00 -3.58
C LEU A 17 -21.64 -5.04 -3.74
N ASN A 18 -21.54 -4.33 -4.86
CA ASN A 18 -20.47 -3.35 -5.09
C ASN A 18 -20.52 -2.17 -4.10
N LEU A 19 -21.72 -1.77 -3.66
CA LEU A 19 -21.89 -0.72 -2.66
C LEU A 19 -21.64 -1.22 -1.22
N ALA A 20 -22.00 -2.47 -0.93
CA ALA A 20 -21.89 -3.06 0.41
C ALA A 20 -20.49 -3.61 0.72
N LEU A 21 -19.80 -4.22 -0.26
CA LEU A 21 -18.51 -4.85 -0.03
C LEU A 21 -17.47 -3.92 0.61
N PRO A 22 -17.29 -2.65 0.19
CA PRO A 22 -16.30 -1.75 0.79
C PRO A 22 -16.48 -1.47 2.28
N SER A 23 -17.70 -1.64 2.81
CA SER A 23 -18.00 -1.44 4.23
C SER A 23 -17.89 -2.73 5.07
N THR A 24 -17.78 -3.89 4.43
CA THR A 24 -17.58 -5.19 5.09
C THR A 24 -16.09 -5.54 5.18
N SER A 25 -15.70 -6.36 6.16
CA SER A 25 -14.31 -6.82 6.31
C SER A 25 -13.77 -7.56 5.08
N LEU A 26 -14.65 -8.26 4.34
CA LEU A 26 -14.32 -9.01 3.13
C LEU A 26 -13.97 -8.13 1.92
N GLY A 27 -14.62 -6.96 1.78
CA GLY A 27 -14.35 -6.01 0.70
C GLY A 27 -13.53 -4.80 1.12
N ARG A 28 -13.09 -4.76 2.39
CA ARG A 28 -12.23 -3.71 2.91
C ARG A 28 -10.84 -3.85 2.29
N ARG A 29 -10.62 -3.25 1.12
CA ARG A 29 -9.29 -2.69 0.83
C ARG A 29 -9.00 -1.77 2.01
N GLY A 30 -8.05 -2.16 2.86
CA GLY A 30 -7.71 -1.39 4.05
C GLY A 30 -7.57 0.09 3.68
N PRO A 31 -8.03 1.02 4.54
CA PRO A 31 -8.08 2.43 4.18
C PRO A 31 -6.66 2.93 3.91
N GLU A 32 -6.27 3.00 2.63
CA GLU A 32 -5.00 3.59 2.17
C GLU A 32 -4.85 5.02 2.71
N ASN A 33 -5.98 5.71 2.88
CA ASN A 33 -6.03 7.07 3.43
C ASN A 33 -5.71 7.15 4.93
N ARG A 34 -5.93 6.10 5.72
CA ARG A 34 -5.61 6.13 7.17
C ARG A 34 -4.14 5.84 7.46
N VAL A 35 -3.44 5.13 6.57
CA VAL A 35 -2.01 4.84 6.75
C VAL A 35 -1.14 6.11 6.66
N ARG A 36 -1.65 7.18 6.03
CA ARG A 36 -0.91 8.44 5.86
C ARG A 36 -1.09 9.44 7.01
N GLU A 37 -2.03 9.22 7.93
CA GLU A 37 -2.26 10.16 9.04
C GLU A 37 -1.27 9.95 10.21
N ASP A 38 -0.69 8.76 10.35
CA ASP A 38 0.22 8.42 11.45
C ASP A 38 1.68 8.82 11.22
N VAL A 39 2.03 9.25 10.00
CA VAL A 39 3.40 9.65 9.66
C VAL A 39 3.53 11.16 9.79
N THR A 40 3.79 11.62 11.02
CA THR A 40 4.18 13.01 11.32
C THR A 40 5.60 13.34 10.82
N SER A 41 6.05 12.79 9.69
CA SER A 41 7.40 13.05 9.20
C SER A 41 7.40 14.29 8.31
N ARG A 42 7.94 15.40 8.83
CA ARG A 42 8.52 16.40 7.93
C ARG A 42 9.77 15.77 7.33
N LEU A 43 9.90 15.80 6.00
CA LEU A 43 11.13 15.38 5.34
C LEU A 43 12.27 16.25 5.90
N ALA A 44 13.15 15.66 6.72
CA ALA A 44 14.24 16.37 7.37
C ALA A 44 15.39 16.60 6.37
N ILE A 45 15.17 17.49 5.42
CA ILE A 45 16.14 17.84 4.37
C ILE A 45 17.34 18.56 5.00
N GLY A 46 18.55 18.19 4.61
CA GLY A 46 19.80 18.83 5.05
C GLY A 46 20.41 18.27 6.34
N HIS A 47 19.72 17.36 7.03
CA HIS A 47 20.31 16.61 8.14
C HIS A 47 21.21 15.48 7.62
N LYS A 48 22.19 15.08 8.45
CA LYS A 48 23.02 13.89 8.14
C LYS A 48 22.12 12.66 8.05
N LEU A 49 22.40 11.80 7.07
CA LEU A 49 21.75 10.51 6.95
C LEU A 49 21.93 9.73 8.27
N PRO A 50 20.85 9.21 8.89
CA PRO A 50 20.98 8.40 10.09
C PRO A 50 21.80 7.13 9.79
N PRO A 51 22.39 6.50 10.82
CA PRO A 51 22.96 5.17 10.65
C PRO A 51 21.87 4.23 10.13
N LEU A 52 22.19 3.44 9.11
CA LEU A 52 21.30 2.49 8.46
C LEU A 52 22.06 1.21 8.14
N ASP A 53 21.35 0.10 8.19
CA ASP A 53 21.79 -1.23 7.76
C ASP A 53 20.65 -1.79 6.91
N LEU A 54 20.88 -1.89 5.60
CA LEU A 54 19.91 -2.32 4.61
C LEU A 54 20.37 -3.62 3.97
N VAL A 55 19.44 -4.55 3.77
CA VAL A 55 19.72 -5.79 3.03
C VAL A 55 19.24 -5.62 1.60
N GLY A 56 20.15 -5.75 0.64
CA GLY A 56 19.86 -5.74 -0.78
C GLY A 56 19.12 -7.00 -1.23
N LEU A 57 18.52 -6.94 -2.42
CA LEU A 57 17.86 -8.09 -3.04
C LEU A 57 18.83 -9.25 -3.35
N ASP A 58 20.11 -8.95 -3.45
CA ASP A 58 21.21 -9.91 -3.58
C ASP A 58 21.70 -10.45 -2.23
N GLY A 59 21.06 -10.08 -1.12
CA GLY A 59 21.42 -10.49 0.24
C GLY A 59 22.62 -9.76 0.82
N ARG A 60 23.19 -8.77 0.11
CA ARG A 60 24.32 -7.97 0.64
C ARG A 60 23.82 -6.94 1.63
N HIS A 61 24.60 -6.70 2.66
CA HIS A 61 24.37 -5.61 3.61
C HIS A 61 24.98 -4.32 3.09
N PHE A 62 24.22 -3.24 3.19
CA PHE A 62 24.62 -1.88 2.84
C PHE A 62 24.52 -1.00 4.08
N THR A 63 25.64 -0.41 4.46
CA THR A 63 25.74 0.55 5.56
C THR A 63 25.59 1.98 5.06
N ARG A 64 25.45 2.93 5.98
CA ARG A 64 25.47 4.35 5.64
C ARG A 64 26.73 4.72 4.87
N GLU A 65 27.89 4.26 5.31
CA GLU A 65 29.20 4.58 4.74
C GLU A 65 29.30 4.13 3.28
N ASP A 66 28.72 2.96 2.95
CA ASP A 66 28.68 2.42 1.59
C ASP A 66 27.82 3.25 0.64
N LEU A 67 26.82 3.96 1.17
CA LEU A 67 25.89 4.79 0.39
C LEU A 67 26.35 6.23 0.21
N LEU A 68 27.33 6.70 1.00
CA LEU A 68 27.83 8.06 0.89
C LEU A 68 28.54 8.30 -0.46
N GLY A 69 28.27 9.43 -1.09
CA GLY A 69 28.82 9.77 -2.41
C GLY A 69 28.08 9.15 -3.60
N HIS A 70 27.12 8.25 -3.35
CA HIS A 70 26.29 7.64 -4.37
C HIS A 70 24.89 8.27 -4.42
N ARG A 71 24.28 8.31 -5.62
CA ARG A 71 22.85 8.65 -5.75
C ARG A 71 22.05 7.39 -5.45
N VAL A 72 21.25 7.44 -4.39
CA VAL A 72 20.45 6.31 -3.92
C VAL A 72 18.97 6.54 -4.20
N LEU A 73 18.30 5.54 -4.76
CA LEU A 73 16.84 5.49 -4.86
C LEU A 73 16.33 4.60 -3.73
N LEU A 74 15.57 5.17 -2.79
CA LEU A 74 14.92 4.42 -1.73
C LEU A 74 13.45 4.20 -2.10
N THR A 75 13.07 2.94 -2.28
CA THR A 75 11.69 2.54 -2.53
C THR A 75 11.12 1.90 -1.27
N PHE A 76 10.02 2.46 -0.77
CA PHE A 76 9.27 1.87 0.34
C PHE A 76 8.14 1.03 -0.25
N GLU A 77 8.33 -0.28 -0.27
CA GLU A 77 7.29 -1.21 -0.66
C GLU A 77 6.49 -1.64 0.57
N ARG A 78 5.17 -1.76 0.39
CA ARG A 78 4.30 -2.29 1.42
C ARG A 78 4.42 -3.82 1.38
N SER A 79 4.98 -4.43 2.44
CA SER A 79 4.78 -5.86 2.65
C SER A 79 3.29 -6.10 2.83
N VAL A 80 2.68 -6.81 1.89
CA VAL A 80 1.34 -7.37 2.09
C VAL A 80 1.58 -8.75 2.67
N ASP A 81 1.69 -8.80 4.00
CA ASP A 81 1.63 -10.07 4.71
C ASP A 81 0.23 -10.64 4.45
N TRP A 82 0.20 -11.75 3.72
CA TRP A 82 -1.00 -12.49 3.33
C TRP A 82 -1.42 -13.46 4.43
#